data_AF-A0A3D8P754-F1
#
_entry.id   AF-A0A3D8P754-F1
#
_cell.length_a   1.000
_cell.length_b   1.000
_cell.length_c   1.000
_cell.angle_alpha   90.00
_cell.angle_beta   90.00
_cell.angle_gamma   90.00
#
_symmetry.space_group_name_H-M   'P 1'
#
loop_
_entity.id
_entity.type
_entity.pdbx_description
1 polymer ?
#
loop_
_entity_poly.entity_id
_entity_poly.type
_entity_poly.pdbx_seq_one_letter_code
_entity_poly.pdbx_strand_id
1 'polypeptide(L)' 'APQLPDVLARLSALPAIAAINGAALGGGFEIALACRARIATPPGPDRPAPR' A
#
# COMPACT_ATOMS: atom_id res chain seq x y z
N ALA A 1 -7.81 19.65 -1.87
CA ALA A 1 -6.93 18.53 -1.43
C ALA A 1 -6.24 17.93 -2.66
N PRO A 2 -5.02 17.36 -2.56
CA PRO A 2 -4.32 16.77 -3.72
C PRO A 2 -5.08 15.56 -4.28
N GLN A 3 -4.97 15.33 -5.58
CA GLN A 3 -5.54 14.13 -6.21
C GLN A 3 -4.58 12.95 -6.09
N LEU A 4 -5.07 11.72 -6.23
CA LEU A 4 -4.25 10.51 -6.09
C LEU A 4 -2.99 10.54 -6.98
N PRO A 5 -3.04 10.91 -8.28
CA PRO A 5 -1.83 10.98 -9.11
C PRO A 5 -0.74 11.89 -8.53
N ASP A 6 -1.12 13.03 -7.91
CA ASP A 6 -0.16 13.95 -7.29
C ASP A 6 0.54 13.31 -6.10
N VAL A 7 -0.18 12.49 -5.32
CA VAL A 7 0.38 11.77 -4.17
C VAL A 7 1.33 10.68 -4.65
N LEU A 8 0.98 9.93 -5.70
CA LEU A 8 1.83 8.88 -6.26
C LEU A 8 3.15 9.43 -6.79
N ALA A 9 3.12 10.57 -7.49
CA ALA A 9 4.33 11.24 -7.99
C ALA A 9 5.26 11.70 -6.87
N ARG A 10 4.70 12.13 -5.74
CA ARG A 10 5.50 12.52 -4.56
C ARG A 10 6.11 11.31 -3.86
N LEU A 11 5.35 10.22 -3.73
CA LEU A 11 5.82 9.00 -3.07
C LEU A 11 6.93 8.31 -3.85
N SER A 12 6.84 8.27 -5.19
CA SER A 12 7.87 7.63 -6.03
C SER A 12 9.22 8.36 -6.02
N ALA A 13 9.22 9.65 -5.70
CA ALA A 13 10.43 10.46 -5.56
C ALA A 13 11.12 10.31 -4.18
N LEU A 14 10.49 9.62 -3.22
CA LEU A 14 11.00 9.43 -1.87
C LEU A 14 11.32 7.95 -1.61
N PRO A 15 12.26 7.62 -0.71
CA PRO A 15 12.51 6.24 -0.29
C PRO A 15 11.42 5.74 0.68
N ALA A 16 10.15 5.87 0.29
CA ALA A 16 9.00 5.54 1.13
C ALA A 16 8.80 4.02 1.26
N ILE A 17 8.30 3.60 2.42
CA ILE A 17 7.90 2.22 2.70
C ILE A 17 6.41 2.20 3.01
N ALA A 18 5.66 1.35 2.31
CA ALA A 18 4.26 1.09 2.63
C ALA A 18 4.15 0.01 3.70
N ALA A 19 3.71 0.40 4.90
CA ALA A 19 3.34 -0.53 5.96
C ALA A 19 1.86 -0.90 5.83
N ILE A 20 1.57 -2.17 5.60
CA ILE A 20 0.24 -2.67 5.23
C ILE A 20 -0.29 -3.57 6.36
N ASN A 21 -1.39 -3.16 6.98
CA ASN A 21 -2.13 -3.97 7.95
C ASN A 21 -3.50 -4.36 7.37
N GLY A 22 -3.56 -5.49 6.67
CA GLY A 22 -4.77 -5.96 5.98
C GLY A 22 -4.64 -5.90 4.45
N ALA A 23 -5.78 -5.80 3.75
CA ALA A 23 -5.81 -5.76 2.30
C ALA A 23 -5.52 -4.35 1.78
N ALA A 24 -4.51 -4.21 0.91
CA ALA A 24 -4.29 -3.02 0.10
C ALA A 24 -4.87 -3.26 -1.30
N LEU A 25 -6.05 -2.69 -1.59
CA LEU A 25 -6.77 -2.82 -2.86
C LEU A 25 -7.13 -1.43 -3.42
N GLY A 26 -7.38 -1.34 -4.73
CA GLY A 26 -7.70 -0.07 -5.40
C GLY A 26 -6.62 1.00 -5.17
N GLY A 27 -7.03 2.24 -4.89
CA GLY A 27 -6.09 3.35 -4.67
C GLY A 27 -5.10 3.12 -3.52
N GLY A 28 -5.45 2.31 -2.51
CA GLY A 28 -4.51 1.92 -1.45
C GLY A 28 -3.37 1.04 -1.98
N PHE A 29 -3.65 0.21 -2.98
CA PHE A 29 -2.62 -0.60 -3.65
C PHE A 29 -1.75 0.25 -4.58
N GLU A 30 -2.32 1.25 -5.25
CA GLU A 30 -1.56 2.21 -6.05
C GLU A 30 -0.54 2.98 -5.19
N ILE A 31 -0.96 3.45 -4.02
CA ILE A 31 -0.07 4.09 -3.03
C ILE A 31 1.05 3.13 -2.61
N ALA A 32 0.71 1.87 -2.32
CA ALA A 32 1.69 0.87 -1.94
C ALA A 32 2.71 0.57 -3.05
N LEU A 33 2.28 0.59 -4.32
CA LEU A 33 3.14 0.38 -5.49
C LEU A 33 4.08 1.57 -5.76
N ALA A 34 3.66 2.79 -5.46
CA ALA A 34 4.51 3.97 -5.56
C ALA A 34 5.66 3.99 -4.54
N CYS A 35 5.52 3.29 -3.41
CA CYS A 35 6.59 3.12 -2.42
C CYS A 35 7.69 2.16 -2.91
N ARG A 36 8.92 2.38 -2.45
CA ARG A 36 10.09 1.55 -2.81
C ARG A 36 10.02 0.15 -2.21
N ALA A 37 9.45 0.02 -1.02
CA ALA A 37 9.24 -1.26 -0.36
C ALA A 37 7.82 -1.35 0.22
N ARG A 38 7.35 -2.59 0.38
CA ARG A 38 6.05 -2.94 0.94
C ARG A 38 6.27 -4.00 2.00
N ILE A 39 5.81 -3.73 3.22
CA ILE A 39 5.87 -4.66 4.34
C ILE A 39 4.44 -4.90 4.81
N ALA A 40 3.99 -6.14 4.71
CA ALA A 40 2.64 -6.53 5.08
C ALA A 40 2.65 -7.49 6.26
N THR A 41 1.66 -7.36 7.14
CA THR A 41 1.40 -8.40 8.13
C THR A 41 0.87 -9.66 7.45
N PRO A 42 1.16 -10.87 7.98
CA PRO A 42 0.49 -12.08 7.52
C PRO A 42 -1.03 -11.98 7.77
N PRO A 43 -1.84 -12.81 7.12
CA PRO A 43 -3.27 -12.92 7.46
C PRO A 43 -3.45 -13.15 8.96
N GLY A 44 -4.38 -12.41 9.57
CA GLY A 44 -4.74 -12.62 10.98
C GLY A 44 -5.45 -13.97 11.20
N PRO A 45 -5.48 -14.47 12.45
CA PRO A 45 -6.03 -15.80 12.77
C PRO A 45 -7.52 -15.96 12.44
N ASP A 46 -8.22 -14.83 12.36
CA ASP A 46 -9.64 -14.65 12.06
C ASP A 46 -9.93 -14.47 10.57
N ARG A 47 -8.90 -14.35 9.72
CA ARG A 47 -9.07 -14.17 8.28
C ARG A 47 -8.94 -15.52 7.55
N PRO A 48 -9.95 -15.96 6.79
CA PRO A 48 -9.82 -17.17 5.98
C PRO A 48 -8.70 -16.99 4.95
N ALA A 49 -7.96 -18.06 4.67
CA ALA A 49 -6.99 -18.08 3.58
C ALA A 49 -7.70 -17.63 2.28
N PRO A 50 -7.04 -16.84 1.42
CA PRO A 50 -7.60 -16.52 0.12
C PRO A 50 -7.90 -17.84 -0.61
N ARG A 51 -9.15 -18.02 -1.03
CA ARG A 51 -9.57 -19.16 -1.86
C ARG A 51 -9.00 -19.04 -3.27
#